data_AF-A0AAJ8BIJ8-F1
#
_entry.id   AF-A0AAJ8BIJ8-F1
#
_cell.length_a   1.000
_cell.length_b   1.000
_cell.length_c   1.000
_cell.angle_alpha   90.00
_cell.angle_beta   90.00
_cell.angle_gamma   90.00
#
_symmetry.space_group_name_H-M   'P 1'
#
loop_
_entity.id
_entity.type
_entity.pdbx_description
1 polymer ?
#
loop_
_entity_poly.entity_id
_entity_poly.type
_entity_poly.pdbx_seq_one_letter_code
_entity_poly.pdbx_strand_id
1 'polypeptide(L)'
;MFELFCHTDQMCVCFMCLKDDHVMHETVPFEHVFRERKAQLENETSEMKMMEDAKAKSIREIKCSVEQRKKESEKEIADIDEVFTALVASLQRKQAELTELIQEKQKAAEKQAEDHVTQLEQEVNELRKRRSKMEQLLQTDDHLHLLQSWPSLYSPEHNKDLFHPLSHSTTPSTQDVSDSSQQRYVGMVRKAVARMEKTIGNEMEMLIHEVRLSDGCESAQQA
;
A
#
# COMPACT_ATOMS: atom_id res chain seq x y z
N MET A 1 -68.85 -56.31 -6.89
CA MET A 1 -68.48 -55.21 -5.96
C MET A 1 -67.44 -55.78 -5.02
N PHE A 2 -66.26 -55.17 -4.92
CA PHE A 2 -65.23 -55.55 -3.95
C PHE A 2 -65.50 -54.75 -2.69
N GLU A 3 -65.85 -55.41 -1.59
CA GLU A 3 -66.21 -54.75 -0.33
C GLU A 3 -65.18 -55.04 0.77
N LEU A 4 -64.19 -55.91 0.49
CA LEU A 4 -63.22 -56.38 1.48
C LEU A 4 -61.78 -56.25 0.96
N PHE A 5 -60.86 -56.02 1.89
CA PHE A 5 -59.41 -56.01 1.69
C PHE A 5 -58.80 -57.15 2.50
N CYS A 6 -58.00 -58.00 1.85
CA CYS A 6 -57.24 -59.07 2.51
C CYS A 6 -55.86 -58.55 2.92
N HIS A 7 -55.55 -58.58 4.21
CA HIS A 7 -54.24 -58.14 4.73
C HIS A 7 -53.11 -59.11 4.39
N THR A 8 -53.41 -60.41 4.31
CA THR A 8 -52.43 -61.44 3.96
C THR A 8 -51.93 -61.26 2.52
N ASP A 9 -52.85 -61.06 1.57
CA ASP A 9 -52.52 -60.98 0.15
C ASP A 9 -52.41 -59.54 -0.38
N GLN A 10 -52.66 -58.54 0.47
CA GLN A 10 -52.57 -57.11 0.17
C GLN A 10 -53.42 -56.66 -1.03
N MET A 11 -54.61 -57.23 -1.20
CA MET A 11 -55.47 -56.97 -2.35
C MET A 11 -56.97 -56.89 -1.99
N CYS A 12 -57.74 -56.26 -2.88
CA CYS A 12 -59.20 -56.20 -2.76
C CYS A 12 -59.80 -57.53 -3.21
N VAL A 13 -60.71 -58.08 -2.42
CA VAL A 13 -61.35 -59.38 -2.68
C VAL A 13 -62.87 -59.25 -2.59
N CYS A 14 -63.59 -60.05 -3.38
CA CYS A 14 -65.05 -60.05 -3.35
C CYS A 14 -65.55 -61.14 -2.39
N PHE A 15 -66.85 -61.15 -2.10
CA PHE A 15 -67.43 -62.11 -1.15
C PHE A 15 -67.28 -63.58 -1.57
N MET A 16 -67.19 -63.87 -2.87
CA MET A 16 -66.93 -65.22 -3.38
C MET A 16 -65.48 -65.64 -3.04
N CYS A 17 -64.50 -64.79 -3.36
CA CYS A 17 -63.09 -65.03 -3.04
C CYS A 17 -62.85 -65.19 -1.53
N LEU A 18 -63.58 -64.44 -0.68
CA LEU A 18 -63.52 -64.62 0.77
C LEU A 18 -63.87 -66.05 1.19
N LYS A 19 -64.90 -66.64 0.58
CA LYS A 19 -65.41 -67.98 0.94
C LYS A 19 -64.58 -69.13 0.40
N ASP A 20 -63.79 -68.88 -0.63
CA ASP A 20 -62.94 -69.87 -1.28
C ASP A 20 -61.50 -69.71 -0.79
N ASP A 21 -60.68 -68.96 -1.53
CA ASP A 21 -59.24 -68.90 -1.34
C ASP A 21 -58.79 -68.10 -0.10
N HIS A 22 -59.63 -67.22 0.44
CA HIS A 22 -59.26 -66.31 1.54
C HIS A 22 -59.98 -66.60 2.88
N VAL A 23 -60.59 -67.78 3.06
CA VAL A 23 -61.39 -68.12 4.26
C VAL A 23 -60.60 -67.98 5.57
N MET A 24 -59.31 -68.28 5.53
CA MET A 24 -58.42 -68.23 6.70
C MET A 24 -57.62 -66.93 6.80
N HIS A 25 -57.76 -66.02 5.84
CA HIS A 25 -57.00 -64.78 5.81
C HIS A 25 -57.75 -63.66 6.55
N GLU A 26 -56.99 -62.75 7.13
CA GLU A 26 -57.58 -61.57 7.77
C GLU A 26 -58.13 -60.64 6.69
N THR A 27 -59.45 -60.49 6.65
CA THR A 27 -60.14 -59.57 5.74
C THR A 27 -60.96 -58.54 6.49
N VAL A 28 -60.87 -57.29 6.06
CA VAL A 28 -61.59 -56.15 6.64
C VAL A 28 -62.35 -55.39 5.55
N PRO A 29 -63.34 -54.55 5.90
CA PRO A 29 -63.99 -53.67 4.92
C PRO A 29 -62.99 -52.78 4.19
N PHE A 30 -63.08 -52.73 2.86
CA PHE A 30 -62.19 -51.94 2.01
C PHE A 30 -62.15 -50.46 2.42
N GLU A 31 -63.31 -49.88 2.77
CA GLU A 31 -63.43 -48.48 3.17
C GLU A 31 -62.61 -48.15 4.42
N HIS A 32 -62.38 -49.11 5.32
CA HIS A 32 -61.54 -48.90 6.50
C HIS A 32 -60.07 -48.72 6.09
N VAL A 33 -59.52 -49.66 5.34
CA VAL A 33 -58.12 -49.62 4.85
C VAL A 33 -57.90 -48.42 3.94
N PHE A 34 -58.89 -48.07 3.11
CA PHE A 34 -58.84 -46.88 2.28
C PHE A 34 -58.71 -45.60 3.13
N ARG A 35 -59.54 -45.44 4.17
CA ARG A 35 -59.48 -44.26 5.05
C ARG A 35 -58.16 -44.19 5.81
N GLU A 36 -57.68 -45.32 6.32
CA GLU A 36 -56.41 -45.40 7.05
C GLU A 36 -55.22 -45.02 6.15
N ARG A 37 -55.08 -45.66 4.98
CA ARG A 37 -54.01 -45.35 4.03
C ARG A 37 -54.10 -43.91 3.50
N LYS A 38 -55.31 -43.40 3.28
CA LYS A 38 -55.52 -42.02 2.88
C LYS A 38 -55.05 -41.05 3.97
N ALA A 39 -55.41 -41.29 5.23
CA ALA A 39 -54.96 -40.47 6.36
C ALA A 39 -53.43 -40.54 6.53
N GLN A 40 -52.83 -41.72 6.35
CA GLN A 40 -51.37 -41.87 6.36
C GLN A 40 -50.69 -41.04 5.26
N LEU A 41 -51.18 -41.14 4.01
CA LEU A 41 -50.66 -40.34 2.91
C LEU A 41 -50.84 -38.83 3.13
N GLU A 42 -51.97 -38.41 3.72
CA GLU A 42 -52.19 -37.01 4.08
C GLU A 42 -51.18 -36.52 5.12
N ASN A 43 -50.88 -37.34 6.14
CA ASN A 43 -49.86 -37.03 7.15
C ASN A 43 -48.45 -36.98 6.54
N GLU A 44 -48.04 -38.02 5.81
CA GLU A 44 -46.73 -38.08 5.15
C GLU A 44 -46.55 -36.91 4.16
N THR A 45 -47.59 -36.56 3.40
CA THR A 45 -47.57 -35.41 2.49
C THR A 45 -47.40 -34.09 3.26
N SER A 46 -48.07 -33.94 4.40
CA SER A 46 -47.93 -32.75 5.24
C SER A 46 -46.51 -32.64 5.82
N GLU A 47 -45.93 -33.76 6.29
CA GLU A 47 -44.55 -33.82 6.78
C GLU A 47 -43.54 -33.48 5.67
N MET A 48 -43.72 -34.02 4.47
CA MET A 48 -42.87 -33.70 3.32
C MET A 48 -42.91 -32.21 2.96
N LYS A 49 -44.10 -31.58 2.96
CA LYS A 49 -44.23 -30.13 2.71
C LYS A 49 -43.48 -29.30 3.75
N MET A 50 -43.61 -29.65 5.03
CA MET A 50 -42.88 -28.98 6.11
C MET A 50 -41.36 -29.11 5.92
N MET A 51 -40.88 -30.28 5.51
CA MET A 51 -39.46 -30.50 5.23
C MET A 51 -38.98 -29.74 3.99
N GLU A 52 -39.80 -29.70 2.93
CA GLU A 52 -39.52 -28.91 1.72
C GLU A 52 -39.36 -27.42 2.06
N ASP A 53 -40.31 -26.85 2.81
CA ASP A 53 -40.27 -25.45 3.25
C ASP A 53 -39.04 -25.16 4.12
N ALA A 54 -38.69 -26.07 5.04
CA ALA A 54 -37.49 -25.96 5.87
C ALA A 54 -36.21 -25.96 5.02
N LYS A 55 -36.10 -26.88 4.05
CA LYS A 55 -34.96 -26.94 3.14
C LYS A 55 -34.89 -25.71 2.24
N ALA A 56 -36.02 -25.24 1.71
CA ALA A 56 -36.08 -24.02 0.91
C ALA A 56 -35.66 -22.78 1.70
N LYS A 57 -36.02 -22.71 2.99
CA LYS A 57 -35.53 -21.66 3.91
C LYS A 57 -34.02 -21.76 4.12
N SER A 58 -33.49 -22.93 4.46
CA SER A 58 -32.04 -23.12 4.64
C SER A 58 -31.24 -22.77 3.38
N ILE A 59 -31.74 -23.12 2.19
CA ILE A 59 -31.10 -22.74 0.92
C ILE A 59 -31.00 -21.22 0.78
N ARG A 60 -32.07 -20.48 1.11
CA ARG A 60 -32.06 -19.02 1.05
C ARG A 60 -31.08 -18.41 2.06
N GLU A 61 -31.03 -18.94 3.27
CA GLU A 61 -30.12 -18.48 4.32
C GLU A 61 -28.65 -18.71 3.94
N ILE A 62 -28.32 -19.90 3.43
CA ILE A 62 -26.97 -20.22 2.95
C ILE A 62 -26.57 -19.30 1.80
N LYS A 63 -27.45 -19.09 0.81
CA LYS A 63 -27.18 -18.17 -0.31
C LYS A 63 -26.92 -16.74 0.17
N CYS A 64 -27.74 -16.26 1.12
CA CYS A 64 -27.56 -14.93 1.70
C CYS A 64 -26.21 -14.82 2.44
N SER A 65 -25.86 -15.83 3.25
CA SER A 65 -24.59 -15.87 3.99
C SER A 65 -23.38 -15.91 3.06
N VAL A 66 -23.43 -16.67 1.97
CA VAL A 66 -22.35 -16.73 0.98
C VAL A 66 -22.15 -15.37 0.30
N GLU A 67 -23.23 -14.73 -0.12
CA GLU A 67 -23.16 -13.40 -0.75
C GLU A 67 -22.64 -12.34 0.22
N GLN A 68 -23.05 -12.42 1.49
CA GLN A 68 -22.57 -11.51 2.54
C GLN A 68 -21.07 -11.70 2.78
N ARG A 69 -20.59 -12.95 2.95
CA ARG A 69 -19.17 -13.26 3.10
C ARG A 69 -18.34 -12.79 1.91
N LYS A 70 -18.87 -12.93 0.69
CA LYS A 70 -18.23 -12.41 -0.52
C LYS A 70 -18.05 -10.90 -0.46
N LYS A 71 -19.09 -10.15 -0.10
CA LYS A 71 -19.01 -8.68 0.04
C LYS A 71 -18.06 -8.25 1.15
N GLU A 72 -18.05 -8.97 2.26
CA GLU A 72 -17.14 -8.72 3.38
C GLU A 72 -15.68 -8.92 2.94
N SER A 73 -15.38 -10.01 2.24
CA SER A 73 -14.04 -10.28 1.68
C SER A 73 -13.63 -9.24 0.63
N GLU A 74 -14.52 -8.86 -0.28
CA GLU A 74 -14.25 -7.79 -1.26
C GLU A 74 -13.94 -6.46 -0.58
N LYS A 75 -14.67 -6.14 0.50
CA LYS A 75 -14.41 -4.94 1.30
C LYS A 75 -13.08 -5.03 2.03
N GLU A 76 -12.77 -6.15 2.67
CA GLU A 76 -11.50 -6.34 3.38
C GLU A 76 -10.30 -6.20 2.45
N ILE A 77 -10.37 -6.74 1.24
CA ILE A 77 -9.35 -6.55 0.20
C ILE A 77 -9.20 -5.07 -0.16
N ALA A 78 -10.32 -4.36 -0.36
CA ALA A 78 -10.29 -2.92 -0.68
C ALA A 78 -9.71 -2.07 0.46
N ASP A 79 -10.05 -2.38 1.71
CA ASP A 79 -9.53 -1.70 2.90
C ASP A 79 -8.01 -1.92 3.04
N ILE A 80 -7.51 -3.14 2.76
CA ILE A 80 -6.06 -3.44 2.72
C ILE A 80 -5.36 -2.60 1.64
N ASP A 81 -5.90 -2.56 0.42
CA ASP A 81 -5.35 -1.79 -0.69
C ASP A 81 -5.31 -0.29 -0.40
N GLU A 82 -6.34 0.25 0.28
CA GLU A 82 -6.39 1.65 0.70
C GLU A 82 -5.26 1.99 1.68
N VAL A 83 -5.02 1.14 2.67
CA VAL A 83 -3.95 1.33 3.66
C VAL A 83 -2.57 1.36 2.99
N PHE A 84 -2.30 0.43 2.07
CA PHE A 84 -1.03 0.42 1.34
C PHE A 84 -0.88 1.62 0.40
N THR A 85 -1.97 2.02 -0.26
CA THR A 85 -1.98 3.22 -1.11
C THR A 85 -1.64 4.48 -0.29
N ALA A 86 -2.22 4.61 0.91
CA ALA A 86 -1.91 5.72 1.82
C ALA A 86 -0.44 5.72 2.28
N LEU A 87 0.13 4.53 2.56
CA LEU A 87 1.55 4.39 2.90
C LEU A 87 2.45 4.84 1.74
N VAL A 88 2.20 4.36 0.51
CA VAL A 88 2.98 4.75 -0.68
C VAL A 88 2.91 6.27 -0.91
N ALA A 89 1.72 6.87 -0.82
CA ALA A 89 1.55 8.31 -0.95
C ALA A 89 2.31 9.10 0.13
N SER A 90 2.37 8.57 1.36
CA SER A 90 3.18 9.16 2.45
C SER A 90 4.68 9.13 2.12
N LEU A 91 5.18 8.01 1.61
CA LEU A 91 6.58 7.86 1.22
C LEU A 91 6.97 8.77 0.05
N GLN A 92 6.10 8.90 -0.96
CA GLN A 92 6.30 9.82 -2.08
C GLN A 92 6.38 11.27 -1.61
N ARG A 93 5.50 11.70 -0.69
CA ARG A 93 5.58 13.04 -0.09
C ARG A 93 6.90 13.27 0.63
N LYS A 94 7.36 12.30 1.42
CA LYS A 94 8.64 12.40 2.14
C LYS A 94 9.85 12.39 1.22
N GLN A 95 9.78 11.65 0.12
CA GLN A 95 10.79 11.68 -0.94
C GLN A 95 10.86 13.07 -1.60
N ALA A 96 9.71 13.67 -1.92
CA ALA A 96 9.64 14.99 -2.53
C ALA A 96 10.24 16.05 -1.59
N GLU A 97 9.84 16.06 -0.31
CA GLU A 97 10.36 16.97 0.73
C GLU A 97 11.89 16.89 0.88
N LEU A 98 12.45 15.67 0.91
CA LEU A 98 13.91 15.49 0.99
C LEU A 98 14.61 15.98 -0.28
N THR A 99 14.03 15.73 -1.45
CA THR A 99 14.59 16.13 -2.74
C THR A 99 14.61 17.65 -2.87
N GLU A 100 13.51 18.31 -2.52
CA GLU A 100 13.39 19.77 -2.51
C GLU A 100 14.43 20.40 -1.59
N LEU A 101 14.58 19.90 -0.36
CA LEU A 101 15.59 20.40 0.59
C LEU A 101 17.03 20.25 0.05
N ILE A 102 17.34 19.15 -0.64
CA ILE A 102 18.65 18.97 -1.26
C ILE A 102 18.87 19.99 -2.39
N GLN A 103 17.86 20.21 -3.23
CA GLN A 103 17.91 21.19 -4.32
C GLN A 103 18.06 22.63 -3.79
N GLU A 104 17.34 23.00 -2.74
CA GLU A 104 17.45 24.31 -2.11
C GLU A 104 18.86 24.55 -1.55
N LYS A 105 19.44 23.55 -0.86
CA LYS A 105 20.81 23.64 -0.35
C LYS A 105 21.84 23.77 -1.48
N GLN A 106 21.66 23.02 -2.55
CA GLN A 106 22.52 23.10 -3.73
C GLN A 106 22.46 24.50 -4.34
N LYS A 107 21.25 25.03 -4.58
CA LYS A 107 21.05 26.36 -5.14
C LYS A 107 21.62 27.48 -4.26
N ALA A 108 21.51 27.35 -2.93
CA ALA A 108 22.11 28.31 -2.01
C ALA A 108 23.64 28.29 -2.05
N ALA A 109 24.25 27.09 -2.12
CA ALA A 109 25.69 26.93 -2.27
C ALA A 109 26.20 27.47 -3.62
N GLU A 110 25.47 27.23 -4.71
CA GLU A 110 25.76 27.78 -6.03
C GLU A 110 25.72 29.30 -6.02
N LYS A 111 24.66 29.90 -5.47
CA LYS A 111 24.56 31.35 -5.36
C LYS A 111 25.71 31.95 -4.54
N GLN A 112 26.05 31.33 -3.41
CA GLN A 112 27.18 31.77 -2.61
C GLN A 112 28.47 31.73 -3.46
N ALA A 113 28.74 30.63 -4.16
CA ALA A 113 29.91 30.53 -5.02
C ALA A 113 29.93 31.60 -6.13
N GLU A 114 28.80 31.88 -6.77
CA GLU A 114 28.65 32.94 -7.79
C GLU A 114 28.94 34.34 -7.23
N ASP A 115 28.41 34.66 -6.05
CA ASP A 115 28.65 35.93 -5.36
C ASP A 115 30.16 36.10 -5.05
N HIS A 116 30.81 35.03 -4.57
CA HIS A 116 32.25 35.01 -4.30
C HIS A 116 33.10 35.16 -5.57
N VAL A 117 32.72 34.50 -6.68
CA VAL A 117 33.39 34.65 -7.98
C VAL A 117 33.28 36.09 -8.47
N THR A 118 32.09 36.68 -8.40
CA THR A 118 31.85 38.06 -8.81
C THR A 118 32.72 39.05 -8.02
N GLN A 119 32.85 38.83 -6.71
CA GLN A 119 33.75 39.63 -5.86
C GLN A 119 35.21 39.52 -6.32
N LEU A 120 35.70 38.29 -6.55
CA LEU A 120 37.08 38.07 -6.99
C LEU A 120 37.35 38.68 -8.38
N GLU A 121 36.38 38.63 -9.30
CA GLU A 121 36.51 39.27 -10.61
C GLU A 121 36.67 40.79 -10.51
N GLN A 122 35.95 41.43 -9.58
CA GLN A 122 36.08 42.86 -9.29
C GLN A 122 37.45 43.19 -8.69
N GLU A 123 37.90 42.42 -7.70
CA GLU A 123 39.22 42.56 -7.09
C GLU A 123 40.34 42.43 -8.13
N VAL A 124 40.27 41.41 -9.00
CA VAL A 124 41.22 41.21 -10.10
C VAL A 124 41.22 42.41 -11.06
N ASN A 125 40.06 42.98 -11.38
CA ASN A 125 39.97 44.14 -12.26
C ASN A 125 40.61 45.39 -11.64
N GLU A 126 40.37 45.65 -10.36
CA GLU A 126 41.00 46.76 -9.64
C GLU A 126 42.52 46.57 -9.51
N LEU A 127 42.98 45.35 -9.24
CA LEU A 127 44.41 45.00 -9.25
C LEU A 127 45.04 45.26 -10.63
N ARG A 128 44.39 44.82 -11.73
CA ARG A 128 44.88 45.07 -13.10
C ARG A 128 44.95 46.56 -13.42
N LYS A 129 43.94 47.34 -13.03
CA LYS A 129 43.89 48.80 -13.23
C LYS A 129 45.02 49.50 -12.47
N ARG A 130 45.26 49.12 -11.22
CA ARG A 130 46.34 49.68 -10.40
C ARG A 130 47.73 49.30 -10.93
N ARG A 131 47.93 48.03 -11.28
CA ARG A 131 49.16 47.54 -11.91
C ARG A 131 49.47 48.34 -13.18
N SER A 132 48.48 48.50 -14.06
CA SER A 132 48.67 49.23 -15.33
C SER A 132 49.10 50.68 -15.12
N LYS A 133 48.55 51.38 -14.11
CA LYS A 133 48.98 52.74 -13.74
C LYS A 133 50.42 52.78 -13.23
N MET A 134 50.81 51.79 -12.42
CA MET A 134 52.19 51.67 -11.93
C MET A 134 53.17 51.40 -13.07
N GLU A 135 52.83 50.48 -13.98
CA GLU A 135 53.63 50.17 -15.17
C GLU A 135 53.83 51.41 -16.07
N GLN A 136 52.79 52.24 -16.27
CA GLN A 136 52.89 53.50 -17.01
C GLN A 136 53.84 54.51 -16.35
N LEU A 137 53.79 54.61 -15.02
CA LEU A 137 54.67 55.53 -14.27
C LEU A 137 56.12 55.06 -14.25
N LEU A 138 56.37 53.74 -14.27
CA LEU A 138 57.73 53.21 -14.39
C LEU A 138 58.37 53.50 -15.76
N GLN A 139 57.55 53.77 -16.79
CA GLN A 139 58.01 54.09 -18.14
C GLN A 139 58.18 55.60 -18.39
N THR A 140 57.83 56.47 -17.43
CA THR A 140 57.94 57.93 -17.62
C THR A 140 59.33 58.44 -17.26
N ASP A 141 59.87 59.35 -18.09
CA ASP A 141 61.10 60.10 -17.77
C ASP A 141 60.81 61.35 -16.89
N ASP A 142 59.52 61.67 -16.66
CA ASP A 142 59.11 62.78 -15.78
C ASP A 142 59.19 62.37 -14.30
N HIS A 143 60.36 62.64 -13.72
CA HIS A 143 60.64 62.38 -12.31
C HIS A 143 59.71 63.13 -11.34
N LEU A 144 59.19 64.31 -11.71
CA LEU A 144 58.31 65.08 -10.85
C LEU A 144 56.91 64.45 -10.82
N HIS A 145 56.39 64.03 -11.97
CA HIS A 145 55.11 63.34 -12.08
C HIS A 145 55.09 62.00 -11.31
N LEU A 146 56.20 61.25 -11.35
CA LEU A 146 56.35 60.03 -10.55
C LEU A 146 56.25 60.33 -9.04
N LEU A 147 56.98 61.35 -8.56
CA LEU A 147 56.97 61.73 -7.14
C LEU A 147 55.60 62.28 -6.69
N GLN A 148 54.91 63.04 -7.54
CA GLN A 148 53.57 63.56 -7.25
C GLN A 148 52.49 62.47 -7.25
N SER A 149 52.63 61.44 -8.11
CA SER A 149 51.67 60.34 -8.23
C SER A 149 51.83 59.30 -7.13
N TRP A 150 53.01 59.20 -6.51
CA TRP A 150 53.35 58.17 -5.52
C TRP A 150 52.36 58.07 -4.33
N PRO A 151 51.93 59.17 -3.66
CA PRO A 151 51.02 59.08 -2.52
C PRO A 151 49.64 58.50 -2.88
N SER A 152 49.18 58.74 -4.12
CA SER A 152 47.90 58.21 -4.62
C SER A 152 47.95 56.71 -4.95
N LEU A 153 49.14 56.20 -5.29
CA LEU A 153 49.37 54.80 -5.63
C LEU A 153 49.74 53.94 -4.43
N TYR A 154 50.27 54.56 -3.37
CA TYR A 154 50.74 53.88 -2.18
C TYR A 154 49.92 54.32 -0.97
N SER A 155 48.59 54.20 -1.06
CA SER A 155 47.73 54.25 0.12
C SER A 155 47.77 52.89 0.84
N PRO A 156 48.32 52.82 2.07
CA PRO A 156 48.42 51.56 2.82
C PRO A 156 47.06 51.02 3.25
N GLU A 157 46.06 51.90 3.38
CA GLU A 157 44.70 51.55 3.81
C GLU A 157 43.97 50.74 2.73
N HIS A 158 44.14 51.09 1.45
CA HIS A 158 43.59 50.32 0.32
C HIS A 158 44.37 49.03 0.03
N ASN A 159 45.62 48.90 0.49
CA ASN A 159 46.43 47.71 0.25
C ASN A 159 46.14 46.58 1.23
N LYS A 160 45.63 46.88 2.43
CA LYS A 160 45.36 45.85 3.44
C LYS A 160 44.25 44.90 3.01
N ASP A 161 43.24 45.36 2.30
CA ASP A 161 42.13 44.50 1.85
C ASP A 161 42.44 43.79 0.52
N LEU A 162 43.18 44.44 -0.39
CA LEU A 162 43.53 43.89 -1.72
C LEU A 162 44.72 42.92 -1.71
N PHE A 163 45.61 43.00 -0.71
CA PHE A 163 46.84 42.21 -0.64
C PHE A 163 46.92 41.30 0.59
N HIS A 164 45.88 41.19 1.43
CA HIS A 164 45.90 40.23 2.54
C HIS A 164 45.73 38.80 1.99
N PRO A 165 46.73 37.91 2.12
CA PRO A 165 46.60 36.52 1.69
C PRO A 165 45.58 35.72 2.54
N LEU A 166 45.13 36.31 3.65
CA LEU A 166 44.36 35.65 4.72
C LEU A 166 42.93 36.20 4.89
N SER A 167 42.48 37.19 4.11
CA SER A 167 41.04 37.49 4.01
C SER A 167 40.28 36.37 3.27
N HIS A 168 41.03 35.47 2.62
CA HIS A 168 40.54 34.35 1.83
C HIS A 168 40.55 33.00 2.56
N SER A 169 40.83 32.94 3.87
CA SER A 169 40.78 31.67 4.62
C SER A 169 39.36 31.26 5.01
N THR A 170 38.42 31.40 4.09
CA THR A 170 37.38 30.40 3.93
C THR A 170 37.15 30.33 2.44
N THR A 171 38.01 29.59 1.73
CA THR A 171 37.52 28.86 0.57
C THR A 171 36.20 28.23 1.02
N PRO A 172 35.03 28.58 0.47
CA PRO A 172 33.89 27.69 0.58
C PRO A 172 34.41 26.42 -0.06
N SER A 173 34.73 25.42 0.77
CA SER A 173 35.43 24.23 0.33
C SER A 173 34.64 23.60 -0.80
N THR A 174 35.05 23.86 -2.04
CA THR A 174 34.55 23.17 -3.24
C THR A 174 34.94 21.69 -3.19
N GLN A 175 35.73 21.28 -2.19
CA GLN A 175 36.08 19.89 -1.91
C GLN A 175 35.05 19.12 -1.05
N ASP A 176 34.01 19.75 -0.47
CA ASP A 176 33.10 19.02 0.44
C ASP A 176 31.64 18.87 -0.07
N VAL A 177 31.28 19.50 -1.20
CA VAL A 177 29.88 19.58 -1.62
C VAL A 177 29.46 18.53 -2.66
N SER A 178 30.35 17.98 -3.50
CA SER A 178 29.86 17.24 -4.67
C SER A 178 29.88 15.71 -4.60
N ASP A 179 30.71 15.05 -3.79
CA ASP A 179 30.82 13.56 -3.87
C ASP A 179 30.57 12.86 -2.52
N SER A 180 31.14 13.40 -1.43
CA SER A 180 30.97 12.86 -0.07
C SER A 180 29.53 12.96 0.47
N SER A 181 28.88 14.09 0.23
CA SER A 181 27.57 14.44 0.79
C SER A 181 26.39 13.79 0.04
N GLN A 182 26.47 13.67 -1.29
CA GLN A 182 25.49 12.91 -2.09
C GLN A 182 25.52 11.41 -1.76
N GLN A 183 26.71 10.81 -1.65
CA GLN A 183 26.90 9.42 -1.22
C GLN A 183 26.29 9.18 0.17
N ARG A 184 26.36 10.18 1.06
CA ARG A 184 25.87 10.12 2.44
C ARG A 184 24.34 10.09 2.52
N TYR A 185 23.62 10.94 1.77
CA TYR A 185 22.15 10.94 1.78
C TYR A 185 21.57 9.66 1.17
N VAL A 186 22.11 9.22 0.03
CA VAL A 186 21.70 7.99 -0.63
C VAL A 186 21.93 6.78 0.29
N GLY A 187 23.07 6.71 0.98
CA GLY A 187 23.35 5.65 1.95
C GLY A 187 22.37 5.62 3.12
N MET A 188 22.01 6.79 3.67
CA MET A 188 21.03 6.91 4.74
C MET A 188 19.63 6.47 4.30
N VAL A 189 19.17 6.92 3.12
CA VAL A 189 17.87 6.55 2.54
C VAL A 189 17.82 5.05 2.28
N ARG A 190 18.84 4.48 1.61
CA ARG A 190 18.91 3.03 1.33
C ARG A 190 18.82 2.21 2.62
N LYS A 191 19.54 2.61 3.66
CA LYS A 191 19.50 1.93 4.97
C LYS A 191 18.13 2.06 5.65
N ALA A 192 17.45 3.19 5.48
CA ALA A 192 16.11 3.40 6.03
C ALA A 192 15.07 2.54 5.30
N VAL A 193 15.07 2.57 3.96
CA VAL A 193 14.18 1.76 3.11
C VAL A 193 14.36 0.28 3.42
N ALA A 194 15.60 -0.23 3.45
CA ALA A 194 15.85 -1.63 3.77
C ALA A 194 15.32 -2.06 5.16
N ARG A 195 15.34 -1.16 6.16
CA ARG A 195 14.74 -1.44 7.47
C ARG A 195 13.22 -1.51 7.38
N MET A 196 12.61 -0.58 6.65
CA MET A 196 11.16 -0.54 6.46
C MET A 196 10.66 -1.75 5.70
N GLU A 197 11.30 -2.11 4.58
CA GLU A 197 10.99 -3.30 3.78
C GLU A 197 11.06 -4.57 4.63
N LYS A 198 12.11 -4.69 5.46
CA LYS A 198 12.25 -5.84 6.37
C LYS A 198 11.12 -5.88 7.40
N THR A 199 10.81 -4.76 8.05
CA THR A 199 9.74 -4.71 9.06
C THR A 199 8.39 -5.04 8.44
N ILE A 200 8.01 -4.34 7.36
CA ILE A 200 6.72 -4.57 6.68
C ILE A 200 6.65 -5.99 6.14
N GLY A 201 7.73 -6.50 5.53
CA GLY A 201 7.80 -7.87 5.01
C GLY A 201 7.52 -8.90 6.10
N ASN A 202 8.17 -8.80 7.26
CA ASN A 202 7.96 -9.71 8.38
C ASN A 202 6.50 -9.69 8.89
N GLU A 203 5.90 -8.50 9.05
CA GLU A 203 4.51 -8.37 9.49
C GLU A 203 3.54 -8.97 8.44
N MET A 204 3.81 -8.75 7.16
CA MET A 204 2.98 -9.33 6.08
C MET A 204 3.10 -10.85 5.99
N GLU A 205 4.28 -11.41 6.20
CA GLU A 205 4.48 -12.86 6.26
C GLU A 205 3.66 -13.49 7.40
N MET A 206 3.61 -12.84 8.56
CA MET A 206 2.77 -13.25 9.69
C MET A 206 1.28 -13.24 9.33
N LEU A 207 0.78 -12.16 8.75
CA LEU A 207 -0.63 -12.06 8.33
C LEU A 207 -0.98 -13.09 7.25
N ILE A 208 -0.11 -13.30 6.26
CA ILE A 208 -0.30 -14.32 5.23
C ILE A 208 -0.38 -15.72 5.84
N HIS A 209 0.43 -15.99 6.88
CA HIS A 209 0.36 -17.26 7.59
C HIS A 209 -0.97 -17.43 8.33
N GLU A 210 -1.44 -16.38 9.02
CA GLU A 210 -2.71 -16.38 9.75
C GLU A 210 -3.90 -16.63 8.81
N VAL A 211 -3.97 -15.93 7.68
CA VAL A 211 -5.02 -16.11 6.66
C VAL A 211 -5.03 -17.54 6.10
N ARG A 212 -3.86 -18.15 5.90
CA ARG A 212 -3.77 -19.55 5.44
C ARG A 212 -4.25 -20.56 6.49
N LEU A 213 -4.15 -20.23 7.78
CA LEU A 213 -4.63 -21.11 8.85
C LEU A 213 -6.14 -21.02 9.05
N SER A 214 -6.74 -19.85 8.80
CA SER A 214 -8.20 -19.67 8.93
C SER A 214 -9.01 -20.47 7.91
N ASP A 215 -8.45 -20.74 6.72
CA ASP A 215 -9.09 -21.59 5.69
C ASP A 215 -9.25 -23.07 6.11
N GLY A 216 -8.55 -23.51 7.17
CA GLY A 216 -8.55 -24.90 7.63
C GLY A 216 -9.70 -25.28 8.58
N CYS A 217 -10.50 -24.34 9.08
CA CYS A 217 -11.46 -24.60 10.15
C CYS A 217 -12.90 -24.88 9.66
N GLU A 218 -13.27 -24.50 8.44
CA GLU A 218 -14.64 -24.71 7.92
C GLU A 218 -14.93 -26.16 7.47
N SER A 219 -13.92 -27.02 7.35
CA SER A 219 -14.07 -28.41 6.90
C SER A 219 -14.31 -29.44 8.02
N ALA A 220 -14.36 -29.02 9.29
CA ALA A 220 -14.50 -29.93 10.44
C ALA A 220 -15.94 -30.08 11.00
N GLN A 221 -16.96 -29.48 10.38
CA GLN A 221 -18.35 -29.54 10.88
C GLN A 221 -19.32 -30.38 10.04
N GLN A 222 -18.81 -31.23 9.15
CA GLN A 222 -19.61 -32.25 8.44
C GLN A 222 -18.90 -33.60 8.50
N ALA A 223 -19.00 -34.28 9.65
CA ALA A 223 -18.73 -35.70 9.81
C ALA A 223 -19.71 -36.31 10.82
#